data_AF-A0A5R9FAC1-F1
#
_entry.id   AF-A0A5R9FAC1-F1
#
_cell.length_a   1.000
_cell.length_b   1.000
_cell.length_c   1.000
_cell.angle_alpha   90.00
_cell.angle_beta   90.00
_cell.angle_gamma   90.00
#
_symmetry.space_group_name_H-M   'P 1'
#
loop_
_entity.id
_entity.type
_entity.pdbx_description
1 polymer ?
#
loop_
_entity_poly.entity_id
_entity_poly.type
_entity_poly.pdbx_seq_one_letter_code
_entity_poly.pdbx_strand_id
1 'polypeptide(L)'
;MPNVWTHILFGEKIAKKAGYDPAAGLEAYFRLGTQGPDPFFYHNFWPWKSTPVQEIGEKIHYTRCGQFLMEMIEYGKEHQHDTKLTAYTLGFITHHILDRNTHPYIIYRSGNEGNRHQKLEIIIDTLLMKKLRNIETWKTPVYEQIFVGKKLDHQIEQMLTSLVDRLFPGAHSRMPANYVQVSYQHMVKALKVLYDPSGWKNRILGNLISPFSYQKNFEEKDYLNEEKNTWLHPAVEKEENNASFYELMENAEDEGIEILELVLQYWKTNDTETRETLKEKIGNLSYDTGKDCTAGLENKHFEPIL
;
A
#
# COMPACT_ATOMS: atom_id res chain seq x y z
N MET A 1 -5.87 -1.33 3.67
CA MET A 1 -4.48 -1.85 3.70
C MET A 1 -3.93 -1.48 5.05
N PRO A 2 -2.91 -2.08 5.68
CA PRO A 2 -2.33 -1.35 6.82
C PRO A 2 -1.85 0.04 6.32
N ASN A 3 -1.76 1.06 7.19
CA ASN A 3 -1.59 2.43 6.70
C ASN A 3 -0.11 2.71 6.35
N VAL A 4 0.25 3.97 6.13
CA VAL A 4 1.55 4.38 5.56
C VAL A 4 2.76 3.78 6.29
N TRP A 5 2.74 3.69 7.62
CA TRP A 5 3.90 3.23 8.39
C TRP A 5 4.16 1.74 8.26
N THR A 6 3.12 0.90 8.27
CA THR A 6 3.32 -0.54 8.19
C THR A 6 3.92 -0.93 6.85
N HIS A 7 3.49 -0.28 5.76
CA HIS A 7 4.11 -0.46 4.44
C HIS A 7 5.59 -0.08 4.42
N ILE A 8 5.96 1.05 5.02
CA ILE A 8 7.37 1.45 5.15
C ILE A 8 8.16 0.41 5.96
N LEU A 9 7.60 0.00 7.11
CA LEU A 9 8.21 -0.97 8.00
C LEU A 9 8.48 -2.31 7.28
N PHE A 10 7.46 -2.82 6.60
CA PHE A 10 7.50 -4.07 5.86
C PHE A 10 8.46 -3.99 4.68
N GLY A 11 8.30 -2.99 3.81
CA GLY A 11 9.08 -2.83 2.60
C GLY A 11 10.58 -2.72 2.88
N GLU A 12 10.98 -1.90 3.86
CA GLU A 12 12.39 -1.75 4.24
C GLU A 12 12.98 -3.06 4.78
N LYS A 13 12.18 -3.84 5.53
CA LYS A 13 12.62 -5.12 6.09
C LYS A 13 12.88 -6.15 4.98
N ILE A 14 11.93 -6.32 4.06
CA ILE A 14 12.05 -7.34 3.01
C ILE A 14 13.07 -6.95 1.94
N ALA A 15 13.15 -5.66 1.57
CA ALA A 15 14.16 -5.17 0.65
C ALA A 15 15.57 -5.49 1.14
N LYS A 16 15.85 -5.17 2.41
CA LYS A 16 17.15 -5.45 3.03
C LYS A 16 17.47 -6.95 3.06
N LYS A 17 16.48 -7.80 3.38
CA LYS A 17 16.64 -9.26 3.38
C LYS A 17 16.90 -9.81 1.97
N ALA A 18 16.24 -9.27 0.95
CA ALA A 18 16.44 -9.59 -0.46
C ALA A 18 17.74 -8.98 -1.06
N GLY A 19 18.58 -8.33 -0.24
CA GLY A 19 19.86 -7.78 -0.67
C GLY A 19 19.79 -6.40 -1.34
N TYR A 20 18.67 -5.68 -1.19
CA TYR A 20 18.52 -4.29 -1.65
C TYR A 20 18.46 -3.32 -0.47
N ASP A 21 19.39 -2.38 -0.44
CA ASP A 21 19.39 -1.26 0.51
C ASP A 21 19.47 0.04 -0.30
N PRO A 22 18.42 0.90 -0.30
CA PRO A 22 18.43 2.15 -1.04
C PRO A 22 19.63 3.01 -0.61
N ALA A 23 20.39 3.53 -1.58
CA ALA A 23 21.48 4.46 -1.28
C ALA A 23 20.95 5.75 -0.64
N ALA A 24 21.83 6.45 0.09
CA ALA A 24 21.49 7.71 0.74
C ALA A 24 20.83 8.71 -0.22
N GLY A 25 19.65 9.19 0.15
CA GLY A 25 18.81 10.08 -0.66
C GLY A 25 17.75 9.37 -1.52
N LEU A 26 17.78 8.04 -1.61
CA LEU A 26 16.78 7.25 -2.35
C LEU A 26 15.71 6.63 -1.43
N GLU A 27 15.91 6.66 -0.12
CA GLU A 27 15.02 6.04 0.87
C GLU A 27 13.60 6.61 0.76
N ALA A 28 13.47 7.93 0.55
CA ALA A 28 12.16 8.57 0.39
C ALA A 28 11.42 8.10 -0.88
N TYR A 29 12.14 7.78 -1.96
CA TYR A 29 11.55 7.23 -3.18
C TYR A 29 11.10 5.80 -2.99
N PHE A 30 11.91 4.98 -2.32
CA PHE A 30 11.51 3.63 -1.93
C PHE A 30 10.27 3.65 -1.04
N ARG A 31 10.28 4.47 0.02
CA ARG A 31 9.15 4.62 0.95
C ARG A 31 7.91 5.15 0.28
N LEU A 32 8.03 6.12 -0.62
CA LEU A 32 6.88 6.55 -1.45
C LEU A 32 6.39 5.39 -2.33
N GLY A 33 7.30 4.60 -2.89
CA GLY A 33 6.97 3.36 -3.59
C GLY A 33 6.16 2.39 -2.74
N THR A 34 6.51 2.19 -1.46
CA THR A 34 5.75 1.30 -0.55
C THR A 34 4.28 1.69 -0.35
N GLN A 35 3.87 2.87 -0.82
CA GLN A 35 2.47 3.31 -0.82
C GLN A 35 1.70 2.81 -2.05
N GLY A 36 2.36 2.14 -2.99
CA GLY A 36 1.69 1.51 -4.12
C GLY A 36 0.78 2.46 -4.89
N PRO A 37 -0.46 2.05 -5.23
CA PRO A 37 -1.41 2.89 -5.94
C PRO A 37 -2.15 3.90 -5.04
N ASP A 38 -1.95 3.89 -3.72
CA ASP A 38 -2.71 4.73 -2.79
C ASP A 38 -2.69 6.23 -3.05
N PRO A 39 -1.61 6.85 -3.56
CA PRO A 39 -1.64 8.26 -3.89
C PRO A 39 -2.86 8.68 -4.72
N PHE A 40 -3.39 7.79 -5.59
CA PHE A 40 -4.57 8.06 -6.40
C PHE A 40 -5.85 8.31 -5.57
N PHE A 41 -5.97 7.68 -4.39
CA PHE A 41 -7.11 7.93 -3.48
C PHE A 41 -7.08 9.33 -2.85
N TYR A 42 -5.88 9.92 -2.73
CA TYR A 42 -5.70 11.27 -2.20
C TYR A 42 -5.96 12.37 -3.23
N HIS A 43 -6.20 12.04 -4.51
CA HIS A 43 -6.46 13.04 -5.53
C HIS A 43 -7.73 13.84 -5.21
N ASN A 44 -7.55 15.10 -4.79
CA ASN A 44 -8.60 15.96 -4.24
C ASN A 44 -9.26 15.34 -2.99
N PHE A 45 -8.46 14.86 -2.02
CA PHE A 45 -8.84 14.20 -0.75
C PHE A 45 -9.94 14.84 0.13
N TRP A 46 -10.54 15.96 -0.28
CA TRP A 46 -11.67 16.54 0.42
C TRP A 46 -12.94 15.70 0.19
N PRO A 47 -13.73 15.37 1.24
CA PRO A 47 -14.86 14.45 1.15
C PRO A 47 -15.94 14.80 0.11
N TRP A 48 -16.06 16.08 -0.26
CA TRP A 48 -17.04 16.56 -1.24
C TRP A 48 -16.53 16.55 -2.69
N LYS A 49 -15.34 15.99 -2.95
CA LYS A 49 -14.74 15.93 -4.28
C LYS A 49 -14.47 14.47 -4.67
N SER A 50 -15.44 13.83 -5.32
CA SER A 50 -15.15 12.60 -6.06
C SER A 50 -14.41 12.96 -7.35
N THR A 51 -13.38 12.18 -7.69
CA THR A 51 -12.63 12.37 -8.93
C THR A 51 -12.45 11.05 -9.65
N PRO A 52 -12.43 11.07 -10.99
CA PRO A 52 -12.25 9.84 -11.77
C PRO A 52 -10.84 9.23 -11.56
N VAL A 53 -9.92 9.93 -10.90
CA VAL A 53 -8.60 9.42 -10.51
C VAL A 53 -8.69 8.34 -9.44
N GLN A 54 -9.67 8.42 -8.53
CA GLN A 54 -9.88 7.38 -7.51
C GLN A 54 -10.25 6.03 -8.16
N GLU A 55 -10.99 6.05 -9.27
CA GLU A 55 -11.33 4.87 -10.08
C GLU A 55 -10.08 4.17 -10.64
N ILE A 56 -8.98 4.92 -10.89
CA ILE A 56 -7.69 4.31 -11.27
C ILE A 56 -7.09 3.56 -10.10
N GLY A 57 -7.08 4.16 -8.91
CA GLY A 57 -6.67 3.48 -7.68
C GLY A 57 -7.43 2.17 -7.51
N GLU A 58 -8.76 2.22 -7.54
CA GLU A 58 -9.63 1.03 -7.44
C GLU A 58 -9.28 -0.02 -8.50
N LYS A 59 -9.16 0.37 -9.78
CA LYS A 59 -8.83 -0.57 -10.86
C LYS A 59 -7.51 -1.26 -10.65
N ILE A 60 -6.48 -0.57 -10.18
CA ILE A 60 -5.17 -1.18 -9.89
C ILE A 60 -5.29 -2.18 -8.73
N HIS A 61 -6.14 -1.92 -7.73
CA HIS A 61 -6.33 -2.80 -6.57
C HIS A 61 -7.15 -4.07 -6.87
N TYR A 62 -8.07 -4.00 -7.82
CA TYR A 62 -9.04 -5.07 -8.09
C TYR A 62 -8.88 -5.77 -9.44
N THR A 63 -8.21 -5.15 -10.41
CA THR A 63 -8.17 -5.64 -11.79
C THR A 63 -6.77 -5.58 -12.36
N ARG A 64 -6.37 -6.65 -13.07
CA ARG A 64 -5.08 -6.71 -13.76
C ARG A 64 -3.88 -6.44 -12.83
N CYS A 65 -4.00 -6.75 -11.53
CA CYS A 65 -2.98 -6.44 -10.52
C CYS A 65 -1.61 -7.01 -10.90
N GLY A 66 -1.58 -8.29 -11.28
CA GLY A 66 -0.35 -8.96 -11.69
C GLY A 66 0.23 -8.39 -12.97
N GLN A 67 -0.63 -8.07 -13.94
CA GLN A 67 -0.20 -7.46 -15.20
C GLN A 67 0.39 -6.06 -14.95
N PHE A 68 -0.24 -5.25 -14.10
CA PHE A 68 0.24 -3.92 -13.75
C PHE A 68 1.64 -3.97 -13.11
N LEU A 69 1.86 -4.90 -12.18
CA LEU A 69 3.17 -5.09 -11.55
C LEU A 69 4.23 -5.62 -12.53
N MET A 70 3.90 -6.61 -13.35
CA MET A 70 4.83 -7.12 -14.36
C MET A 70 5.26 -6.04 -15.35
N GLU A 71 4.32 -5.25 -15.86
CA GLU A 71 4.60 -4.15 -16.78
C GLU A 71 5.43 -3.04 -16.11
N MET A 72 5.23 -2.80 -14.80
CA MET A 72 6.06 -1.88 -14.01
C MET A 72 7.48 -2.41 -13.81
N ILE A 73 7.64 -3.71 -13.55
CA ILE A 73 8.94 -4.37 -13.41
C ILE A 73 9.72 -4.34 -14.73
N GLU A 74 9.05 -4.60 -15.85
CA GLU A 74 9.63 -4.51 -17.20
C GLU A 74 10.04 -3.07 -17.53
N TYR A 75 9.19 -2.08 -17.22
CA TYR A 75 9.57 -0.67 -17.38
C TYR A 75 10.80 -0.30 -16.54
N GLY A 76 10.84 -0.76 -15.28
CA GLY A 76 11.99 -0.57 -14.37
C GLY A 76 13.26 -1.25 -14.88
N LYS A 77 13.14 -2.40 -15.55
CA LYS A 77 14.26 -3.09 -16.21
C LYS A 77 14.85 -2.22 -17.32
N GLU A 78 14.00 -1.73 -18.22
CA GLU A 78 14.41 -0.88 -19.35
C GLU A 78 15.09 0.42 -18.88
N HIS A 79 14.73 0.91 -17.70
CA HIS A 79 15.20 2.17 -17.12
C HIS A 79 16.06 1.96 -15.86
N GLN A 80 16.70 0.80 -15.70
CA GLN A 80 17.46 0.42 -14.49
C GLN A 80 18.59 1.38 -14.09
N HIS A 81 19.00 2.29 -14.98
CA HIS A 81 19.98 3.34 -14.68
C HIS A 81 19.38 4.49 -13.85
N ASP A 82 18.06 4.66 -13.84
CA ASP A 82 17.37 5.60 -12.97
C ASP A 82 17.13 5.00 -11.58
N THR A 83 18.08 5.27 -10.69
CA THR A 83 18.05 4.73 -9.32
C THR A 83 16.84 5.16 -8.49
N LYS A 84 16.19 6.30 -8.79
CA LYS A 84 14.98 6.74 -8.08
C LYS A 84 13.78 5.93 -8.53
N LEU A 85 13.67 5.69 -9.84
CA LEU A 85 12.66 4.81 -10.42
C LEU A 85 12.82 3.39 -9.88
N THR A 86 14.05 2.86 -9.86
CA THR A 86 14.36 1.54 -9.26
C THR A 86 13.89 1.45 -7.82
N ALA A 87 14.24 2.43 -6.98
CA ALA A 87 13.83 2.48 -5.58
C ALA A 87 12.30 2.50 -5.45
N TYR A 88 11.63 3.37 -6.21
CA TYR A 88 10.17 3.47 -6.22
C TYR A 88 9.51 2.15 -6.65
N THR A 89 9.96 1.53 -7.74
CA THR A 89 9.39 0.29 -8.27
C THR A 89 9.55 -0.87 -7.28
N LEU A 90 10.72 -1.03 -6.66
CA LEU A 90 10.90 -2.07 -5.64
C LEU A 90 9.97 -1.83 -4.45
N GLY A 91 9.83 -0.58 -4.00
CA GLY A 91 8.87 -0.22 -2.96
C GLY A 91 7.43 -0.56 -3.36
N PHE A 92 7.01 -0.23 -4.59
CA PHE A 92 5.66 -0.47 -5.10
C PHE A 92 5.27 -1.93 -5.06
N ILE A 93 6.20 -2.82 -5.41
CA ILE A 93 5.96 -4.28 -5.36
C ILE A 93 5.67 -4.73 -3.93
N THR A 94 6.40 -4.20 -2.94
CA THR A 94 6.19 -4.57 -1.52
C THR A 94 4.79 -4.22 -0.99
N HIS A 95 4.16 -3.19 -1.57
CA HIS A 95 2.80 -2.80 -1.19
C HIS A 95 1.81 -3.93 -1.50
N HIS A 96 1.75 -4.36 -2.77
CA HIS A 96 0.87 -5.45 -3.21
C HIS A 96 1.02 -6.72 -2.38
N ILE A 97 2.26 -7.10 -2.10
CA ILE A 97 2.57 -8.32 -1.33
C ILE A 97 2.02 -8.20 0.09
N LEU A 98 2.17 -7.05 0.74
CA LEU A 98 1.63 -6.88 2.09
C LEU A 98 0.10 -6.91 2.08
N ASP A 99 -0.52 -6.24 1.12
CA ASP A 99 -1.98 -6.08 1.09
C ASP A 99 -2.67 -7.40 0.83
N ARG A 100 -2.23 -8.13 -0.20
CA ARG A 100 -2.86 -9.40 -0.55
C ARG A 100 -2.85 -10.42 0.60
N ASN A 101 -1.90 -10.29 1.53
CA ASN A 101 -1.78 -11.15 2.70
C ASN A 101 -2.51 -10.62 3.94
N THR A 102 -2.59 -9.30 4.13
CA THR A 102 -3.10 -8.71 5.38
C THR A 102 -4.49 -8.11 5.27
N HIS A 103 -4.91 -7.70 4.07
CA HIS A 103 -6.21 -7.10 3.86
C HIS A 103 -7.39 -7.98 4.22
N PRO A 104 -7.41 -9.29 3.90
CA PRO A 104 -8.51 -10.15 4.31
C PRO A 104 -8.85 -10.02 5.80
N TYR A 105 -7.82 -9.97 6.65
CA TYR A 105 -7.98 -9.75 8.08
C TYR A 105 -8.50 -8.34 8.42
N ILE A 106 -7.89 -7.29 7.86
CA ILE A 106 -8.30 -5.91 8.12
C ILE A 106 -9.75 -5.69 7.71
N ILE A 107 -10.15 -6.16 6.53
CA ILE A 107 -11.52 -6.05 6.00
C ILE A 107 -12.48 -6.80 6.91
N TYR A 108 -12.18 -8.05 7.26
CA TYR A 108 -13.02 -8.84 8.15
C TYR A 108 -13.24 -8.13 9.49
N ARG A 109 -12.18 -7.60 10.12
CA ARG A 109 -12.25 -6.94 11.44
C ARG A 109 -12.69 -5.49 11.41
N SER A 110 -12.72 -4.82 10.26
CA SER A 110 -13.22 -3.44 10.15
C SER A 110 -14.68 -3.37 9.68
N GLY A 111 -15.12 -4.36 8.90
CA GLY A 111 -16.38 -4.31 8.19
C GLY A 111 -16.38 -3.26 7.08
N ASN A 112 -17.56 -3.00 6.53
CA ASN A 112 -17.74 -2.09 5.38
C ASN A 112 -18.42 -0.76 5.75
N GLU A 113 -18.48 -0.43 7.04
CA GLU A 113 -19.21 0.73 7.55
C GLU A 113 -18.30 1.92 7.85
N GLY A 114 -18.62 3.07 7.27
CA GLY A 114 -17.97 4.34 7.56
C GLY A 114 -16.46 4.30 7.35
N ASN A 115 -15.71 4.87 8.29
CA ASN A 115 -14.25 4.93 8.25
C ASN A 115 -13.58 3.94 9.21
N ARG A 116 -14.28 2.85 9.56
CA ARG A 116 -13.74 1.82 10.47
C ARG A 116 -12.51 1.16 9.87
N HIS A 117 -12.50 0.96 8.55
CA HIS A 117 -11.35 0.42 7.83
C HIS A 117 -10.11 1.25 8.13
N GLN A 118 -10.09 2.52 7.73
CA GLN A 118 -8.93 3.41 7.92
C GLN A 118 -8.53 3.57 9.39
N LYS A 119 -9.50 3.60 10.30
CA LYS A 119 -9.21 3.66 11.74
C LYS A 119 -8.46 2.40 12.22
N LEU A 120 -8.82 1.21 11.74
CA LEU A 120 -8.14 -0.03 12.09
C LEU A 120 -6.70 -0.03 11.56
N GLU A 121 -6.49 0.38 10.33
CA GLU A 121 -5.15 0.48 9.72
C GLU A 121 -4.23 1.40 10.54
N ILE A 122 -4.73 2.56 10.97
CA ILE A 122 -3.98 3.53 11.79
C ILE A 122 -3.63 2.96 13.16
N ILE A 123 -4.51 2.18 13.76
CA ILE A 123 -4.27 1.49 15.03
C ILE A 123 -3.16 0.44 14.84
N ILE A 124 -3.25 -0.37 13.79
CA ILE A 124 -2.23 -1.37 13.45
C ILE A 124 -0.86 -0.70 13.26
N ASP A 125 -0.79 0.36 12.45
CA ASP A 125 0.43 1.17 12.28
C ASP A 125 1.00 1.63 13.63
N THR A 126 0.14 2.15 14.50
CA THR A 126 0.56 2.69 15.81
C THR A 126 1.12 1.58 16.70
N LEU A 127 0.45 0.42 16.76
CA LEU A 127 0.90 -0.73 17.54
C LEU A 127 2.23 -1.27 17.02
N LEU A 128 2.35 -1.49 15.71
CA LEU A 128 3.56 -2.03 15.09
C LEU A 128 4.74 -1.08 15.22
N MET A 129 4.57 0.20 14.93
CA MET A 129 5.64 1.19 15.04
C MET A 129 6.09 1.40 16.48
N LYS A 130 5.17 1.32 17.45
CA LYS A 130 5.52 1.39 18.86
C LYS A 130 6.31 0.16 19.31
N LYS A 131 5.88 -1.05 18.95
CA LYS A 131 6.53 -2.31 19.35
C LYS A 131 7.88 -2.52 18.67
N LEU A 132 7.97 -2.27 17.36
CA LEU A 132 9.12 -2.68 16.53
C LEU A 132 10.15 -1.57 16.31
N ARG A 133 9.74 -0.29 16.42
CA ARG A 133 10.65 0.87 16.21
C ARG A 133 10.66 1.86 17.37
N ASN A 134 9.86 1.64 18.42
CA ASN A 134 9.64 2.59 19.51
C ASN A 134 9.26 4.01 19.03
N ILE A 135 8.51 4.09 17.93
CA ILE A 135 8.02 5.34 17.35
C ILE A 135 6.59 5.62 17.83
N GLU A 136 6.34 6.85 18.27
CA GLU A 136 4.99 7.34 18.55
C GLU A 136 4.42 8.01 17.28
N THR A 137 3.61 7.27 16.52
CA THR A 137 3.05 7.71 15.21
C THR A 137 2.31 9.04 15.28
N TRP A 138 1.62 9.34 16.39
CA TRP A 138 0.90 10.60 16.61
C TRP A 138 1.81 11.82 16.81
N LYS A 139 3.10 11.64 17.13
CA LYS A 139 4.12 12.71 17.23
C LYS A 139 5.14 12.68 16.09
N THR A 140 5.10 11.66 15.23
CA THR A 140 6.08 11.50 14.17
C THR A 140 5.41 11.76 12.82
N PRO A 141 5.79 12.83 12.10
CA PRO A 141 5.14 13.21 10.86
C PRO A 141 5.47 12.23 9.72
N VAL A 142 4.55 11.30 9.44
CA VAL A 142 4.76 10.27 8.41
C VAL A 142 4.96 10.85 7.01
N TYR A 143 4.37 12.01 6.71
CA TYR A 143 4.53 12.68 5.41
C TYR A 143 6.00 12.99 5.09
N GLU A 144 6.87 13.14 6.10
CA GLU A 144 8.30 13.41 5.90
C GLU A 144 9.05 12.18 5.40
N GLN A 145 8.54 10.98 5.68
CA GLN A 145 9.17 9.72 5.28
C GLN A 145 9.00 9.42 3.78
N ILE A 146 7.93 9.94 3.18
CA ILE A 146 7.57 9.72 1.77
C ILE A 146 7.74 10.98 0.90
N PHE A 147 8.29 12.06 1.47
CA PHE A 147 8.44 13.32 0.77
C PHE A 147 9.69 13.31 -0.13
N VAL A 148 9.46 13.23 -1.45
CA VAL A 148 10.52 13.23 -2.48
C VAL A 148 10.75 14.61 -3.11
N GLY A 149 10.17 15.66 -2.53
CA GLY A 149 10.25 17.04 -3.02
C GLY A 149 8.91 17.61 -3.49
N LYS A 150 8.92 18.85 -4.01
CA LYS A 150 7.69 19.54 -4.45
C LYS A 150 7.06 18.92 -5.69
N LYS A 151 7.87 18.22 -6.49
CA LYS A 151 7.46 17.51 -7.69
C LYS A 151 7.88 16.05 -7.58
N LEU A 152 7.07 15.17 -8.12
CA LEU A 152 7.42 13.77 -8.30
C LEU A 152 8.51 13.70 -9.37
N ASP A 153 9.35 12.67 -9.30
CA ASP A 153 10.33 12.46 -10.37
C ASP A 153 9.62 12.17 -11.69
N HIS A 154 10.13 12.74 -12.79
CA HIS A 154 9.50 12.66 -14.09
C HIS A 154 9.42 11.23 -14.61
N GLN A 155 10.43 10.39 -14.35
CA GLN A 155 10.41 8.99 -14.79
C GLN A 155 9.33 8.18 -14.07
N ILE A 156 9.10 8.45 -12.78
CA ILE A 156 8.04 7.80 -12.00
C ILE A 156 6.66 8.24 -12.50
N GLU A 157 6.46 9.55 -12.73
CA GLU A 157 5.22 10.08 -13.28
C GLU A 157 4.91 9.49 -14.67
N GLN A 158 5.94 9.43 -15.53
CA GLN A 158 5.82 8.88 -16.89
C GLN A 158 5.49 7.38 -16.86
N MET A 159 6.18 6.61 -16.02
CA MET A 159 5.91 5.18 -15.84
C MET A 159 4.45 4.94 -15.47
N LEU A 160 3.98 5.54 -14.37
CA LEU A 160 2.61 5.35 -13.88
C LEU A 160 1.56 5.80 -14.90
N THR A 161 1.78 6.94 -15.55
CA THR A 161 0.88 7.41 -16.60
C THR A 161 0.81 6.41 -17.75
N SER A 162 1.97 5.96 -18.27
CA SER A 162 2.01 5.03 -19.39
C SER A 162 1.37 3.67 -19.10
N LEU A 163 1.51 3.17 -17.86
CA LEU A 163 0.90 1.92 -17.41
C LEU A 163 -0.62 2.07 -17.34
N VAL A 164 -1.12 3.16 -16.77
CA VAL A 164 -2.55 3.45 -16.69
C VAL A 164 -3.15 3.59 -18.09
N ASP A 165 -2.48 4.27 -19.01
CA ASP A 165 -2.96 4.50 -20.37
C ASP A 165 -3.08 3.18 -21.14
N ARG A 166 -2.06 2.31 -20.99
CA ARG A 166 -2.00 1.00 -21.64
C ARG A 166 -3.03 0.03 -21.07
N LEU A 167 -3.15 -0.03 -19.74
CA LEU A 167 -3.93 -1.06 -19.06
C LEU A 167 -5.37 -0.62 -18.77
N PHE A 168 -5.65 0.68 -18.71
CA PHE A 168 -6.97 1.23 -18.40
C PHE A 168 -7.37 2.38 -19.35
N PRO A 169 -7.31 2.19 -20.69
CA PRO A 169 -7.48 3.27 -21.67
C PRO A 169 -8.81 4.03 -21.54
N GLY A 170 -9.89 3.33 -21.20
CA GLY A 170 -11.20 3.96 -20.98
C GLY A 170 -11.27 4.89 -19.77
N ALA A 171 -10.48 4.62 -18.73
CA ALA A 171 -10.40 5.49 -17.56
C ALA A 171 -9.47 6.69 -17.81
N HIS A 172 -8.37 6.49 -18.53
CA HIS A 172 -7.42 7.56 -18.85
C HIS A 172 -8.07 8.75 -19.56
N SER A 173 -8.99 8.50 -20.51
CA SER A 173 -9.67 9.56 -21.29
C SER A 173 -10.37 10.63 -20.46
N ARG A 174 -10.69 10.34 -19.18
CA ARG A 174 -11.37 11.22 -18.23
C ARG A 174 -10.42 11.86 -17.21
N MET A 175 -9.11 11.57 -17.28
CA MET A 175 -8.14 12.02 -16.28
C MET A 175 -7.73 13.49 -16.52
N PRO A 176 -7.60 14.29 -15.45
CA PRO A 176 -6.98 15.61 -15.57
C PRO A 176 -5.49 15.47 -15.93
N ALA A 177 -4.93 16.51 -16.56
CA ALA A 177 -3.50 16.56 -16.82
C ALA A 177 -2.69 16.45 -15.51
N ASN A 178 -1.57 15.73 -15.55
CA ASN A 178 -0.65 15.53 -14.41
C ASN A 178 -1.34 14.93 -13.17
N TYR A 179 -2.38 14.11 -13.34
CA TYR A 179 -3.12 13.52 -12.22
C TYR A 179 -2.23 12.72 -11.28
N VAL A 180 -1.19 12.05 -11.78
CA VAL A 180 -0.19 11.32 -10.98
C VAL A 180 0.59 12.28 -10.06
N GLN A 181 1.16 13.35 -10.63
CA GLN A 181 1.86 14.39 -9.86
C GLN A 181 0.97 15.04 -8.80
N VAL A 182 -0.29 15.33 -9.14
CA VAL A 182 -1.26 15.93 -8.23
C VAL A 182 -1.65 14.96 -7.12
N SER A 183 -1.81 13.67 -7.43
CA SER A 183 -2.09 12.60 -6.47
C SER A 183 -1.01 12.52 -5.38
N TYR A 184 0.26 12.49 -5.78
CA TYR A 184 1.40 12.55 -4.85
C TYR A 184 1.37 13.82 -3.96
N GLN A 185 1.22 15.00 -4.57
CA GLN A 185 1.20 16.26 -3.82
C GLN A 185 0.05 16.31 -2.82
N HIS A 186 -1.10 15.78 -3.20
CA HIS A 186 -2.27 15.71 -2.35
C HIS A 186 -2.15 14.69 -1.24
N MET A 187 -1.52 13.53 -1.45
CA MET A 187 -1.19 12.59 -0.37
C MET A 187 -0.30 13.27 0.69
N VAL A 188 0.80 13.90 0.26
CA VAL A 188 1.69 14.64 1.18
C VAL A 188 0.93 15.75 1.92
N LYS A 189 0.06 16.49 1.24
CA LYS A 189 -0.75 17.56 1.85
C LYS A 189 -1.78 17.01 2.83
N ALA A 190 -2.46 15.92 2.50
CA ALA A 190 -3.44 15.27 3.36
C ALA A 190 -2.77 14.78 4.65
N LEU A 191 -1.66 14.05 4.55
CA LEU A 191 -0.92 13.57 5.70
C LEU A 191 -0.38 14.71 6.59
N LYS A 192 -0.01 15.86 6.00
CA LYS A 192 0.31 17.09 6.76
C LYS A 192 -0.90 17.67 7.50
N VAL A 193 -2.08 17.64 6.88
CA VAL A 193 -3.33 18.08 7.52
C VAL A 193 -3.67 17.14 8.68
N LEU A 194 -3.58 15.83 8.46
CA LEU A 194 -3.90 14.78 9.43
C LEU A 194 -2.89 14.67 10.59
N TYR A 195 -1.66 15.15 10.41
CA TYR A 195 -0.68 15.22 11.49
C TYR A 195 -1.08 16.25 12.56
N ASP A 196 -1.51 15.76 13.73
CA ASP A 196 -2.08 16.59 14.80
C ASP A 196 -1.49 16.23 16.20
N PRO A 197 -0.20 16.48 16.43
CA PRO A 197 0.47 16.09 17.67
C PRO A 197 -0.07 16.78 18.93
N SER A 198 -0.80 17.89 18.79
CA SER A 198 -1.45 18.62 19.90
C SER A 198 -2.95 18.37 20.01
N GLY A 199 -3.56 17.62 19.08
CA GLY A 199 -4.98 17.27 19.11
C GLY A 199 -5.96 18.41 18.78
N TRP A 200 -5.47 19.61 18.44
CA TRP A 200 -6.34 20.77 18.24
C TRP A 200 -7.10 20.68 16.91
N LYS A 201 -6.52 20.06 15.88
CA LYS A 201 -7.20 19.88 14.59
C LYS A 201 -8.36 18.91 14.76
N ASN A 202 -8.16 17.82 15.49
CA ASN A 202 -9.20 16.87 15.86
C ASN A 202 -10.30 17.53 16.69
N ARG A 203 -9.95 18.44 17.60
CA ARG A 203 -10.95 19.19 18.38
C ARG A 203 -11.84 20.10 17.52
N ILE A 204 -11.31 20.66 16.43
CA ILE A 204 -12.04 21.58 15.55
C ILE A 204 -12.77 20.85 14.42
N LEU A 205 -12.10 19.92 13.75
CA LEU A 205 -12.60 19.21 12.57
C LEU A 205 -13.31 17.89 12.92
N GLY A 206 -13.13 17.39 14.14
CA GLY A 206 -13.88 16.26 14.70
C GLY A 206 -13.83 15.01 13.83
N ASN A 207 -15.01 14.50 13.51
CA ASN A 207 -15.22 13.26 12.73
C ASN A 207 -14.71 13.35 11.29
N LEU A 208 -14.40 14.55 10.78
CA LEU A 208 -13.89 14.72 9.41
C LEU A 208 -12.47 14.15 9.25
N ILE A 209 -11.64 14.26 10.29
CA ILE A 209 -10.22 13.86 10.23
C ILE A 209 -9.85 12.77 11.23
N SER A 210 -10.60 12.63 12.34
CA SER A 210 -10.23 11.71 13.42
C SER A 210 -10.04 10.25 13.03
N PRO A 211 -10.82 9.66 12.09
CA PRO A 211 -10.60 8.30 11.63
C PRO A 211 -9.34 8.13 10.78
N PHE A 212 -8.76 9.24 10.31
CA PHE A 212 -7.62 9.29 9.39
C PHE A 212 -6.36 9.88 10.04
N SER A 213 -6.43 10.32 11.29
CA SER A 213 -5.30 10.90 12.02
C SER A 213 -4.79 9.93 13.09
N TYR A 214 -3.46 9.76 13.19
CA TYR A 214 -2.84 9.02 14.28
C TYR A 214 -3.17 9.67 15.63
N GLN A 215 -3.73 8.90 16.56
CA GLN A 215 -4.10 9.36 17.89
C GLN A 215 -3.29 8.62 18.96
N LYS A 216 -3.06 9.29 20.08
CA LYS A 216 -2.32 8.71 21.22
C LYS A 216 -3.08 7.56 21.87
N ASN A 217 -4.40 7.71 22.01
CA ASN A 217 -5.25 6.79 22.76
C ASN A 217 -6.30 6.21 21.82
N PHE A 218 -6.53 4.92 21.95
CA PHE A 218 -7.63 4.17 21.36
C PHE A 218 -8.03 3.08 22.36
N GLU A 219 -9.19 2.47 22.17
CA GLU A 219 -9.66 1.41 23.06
C GLU A 219 -8.68 0.23 23.05
N GLU A 220 -8.42 -0.38 24.20
CA GLU A 220 -7.56 -1.57 24.25
C GLU A 220 -8.37 -2.78 23.79
N LYS A 221 -8.03 -3.32 22.61
CA LYS A 221 -8.61 -4.54 22.03
C LYS A 221 -7.53 -5.33 21.30
N ASP A 222 -7.80 -6.60 21.03
CA ASP A 222 -6.91 -7.46 20.25
C ASP A 222 -7.00 -7.17 18.73
N TYR A 223 -6.47 -6.00 18.33
CA TYR A 223 -6.45 -5.57 16.93
C TYR A 223 -5.50 -6.39 16.05
N LEU A 224 -4.51 -7.05 16.65
CA LEU A 224 -3.50 -7.83 15.93
C LEU A 224 -3.77 -9.34 15.97
N ASN A 225 -4.90 -9.76 16.57
CA ASN A 225 -5.26 -11.16 16.76
C ASN A 225 -4.15 -11.98 17.46
N GLU A 226 -3.51 -11.41 18.47
CA GLU A 226 -2.50 -12.07 19.29
C GLU A 226 -3.11 -13.20 20.15
N GLU A 227 -4.41 -13.14 20.45
CA GLU A 227 -5.15 -14.20 21.16
C GLU A 227 -5.52 -15.40 20.26
N LYS A 228 -5.23 -15.32 18.94
CA LYS A 228 -5.49 -16.39 17.95
C LYS A 228 -6.97 -16.77 17.85
N ASN A 229 -7.86 -15.78 17.91
CA ASN A 229 -9.27 -16.00 17.63
C ASN A 229 -9.45 -16.37 16.14
N THR A 230 -10.38 -17.28 15.88
CA THR A 230 -10.73 -17.65 14.50
C THR A 230 -11.42 -16.48 13.81
N TRP A 231 -11.05 -16.23 12.56
CA TRP A 231 -11.66 -15.26 11.67
C TRP A 231 -11.85 -15.88 10.27
N LEU A 232 -12.81 -15.35 9.51
CA LEU A 232 -13.12 -15.85 8.16
C LEU A 232 -12.52 -14.95 7.09
N HIS A 233 -12.11 -15.55 5.98
CA HIS A 233 -11.78 -14.79 4.78
C HIS A 233 -13.04 -14.01 4.32
N PRO A 234 -12.95 -12.68 4.14
CA PRO A 234 -14.13 -11.84 3.93
C PRO A 234 -14.87 -12.16 2.63
N ALA A 235 -14.17 -12.70 1.62
CA ALA A 235 -14.74 -13.07 0.33
C ALA A 235 -14.97 -14.59 0.13
N VAL A 236 -14.55 -15.45 1.07
CA VAL A 236 -14.60 -16.91 0.93
C VAL A 236 -15.05 -17.54 2.26
N GLU A 237 -16.36 -17.75 2.41
CA GLU A 237 -16.99 -18.16 3.69
C GLU A 237 -16.34 -19.37 4.39
N LYS A 238 -15.88 -20.35 3.62
CA LYS A 238 -15.33 -21.61 4.14
C LYS A 238 -13.85 -21.56 4.49
N GLU A 239 -13.20 -20.43 4.26
CA GLU A 239 -11.79 -20.25 4.55
C GLU A 239 -11.64 -19.59 5.92
N GLU A 240 -11.42 -20.43 6.93
CA GLU A 240 -11.14 -19.99 8.30
C GLU A 240 -9.63 -19.84 8.52
N ASN A 241 -9.26 -18.89 9.35
CA ASN A 241 -7.88 -18.64 9.74
C ASN A 241 -7.84 -18.20 11.21
N ASN A 242 -6.73 -18.38 11.91
CA ASN A 242 -6.50 -17.86 13.26
C ASN A 242 -5.18 -17.09 13.37
N ALA A 243 -4.55 -16.79 12.23
CA ALA A 243 -3.31 -16.06 12.16
C ALA A 243 -3.46 -14.68 12.80
N SER A 244 -2.44 -14.32 13.56
CA SER A 244 -2.17 -12.96 14.02
C SER A 244 -1.68 -12.11 12.85
N PHE A 245 -1.80 -10.79 13.00
CA PHE A 245 -1.24 -9.85 12.03
C PHE A 245 0.27 -10.03 11.83
N TYR A 246 0.99 -10.43 12.89
CA TYR A 246 2.42 -10.76 12.79
C TYR A 246 2.69 -11.95 11.88
N GLU A 247 1.91 -13.03 11.99
CA GLU A 247 2.08 -14.20 11.10
C GLU A 247 1.67 -13.89 9.67
N LEU A 248 0.63 -13.07 9.45
CA LEU A 248 0.27 -12.61 8.11
C LEU A 248 1.41 -11.78 7.50
N MET A 249 2.04 -10.91 8.28
CA MET A 249 3.23 -10.18 7.84
C MET A 249 4.42 -11.11 7.59
N GLU A 250 4.68 -12.10 8.44
CA GLU A 250 5.78 -13.07 8.25
C GLU A 250 5.60 -13.89 6.97
N ASN A 251 4.37 -14.36 6.68
CA ASN A 251 4.06 -15.03 5.42
C ASN A 251 4.29 -14.10 4.20
N ALA A 252 3.86 -12.84 4.31
CA ALA A 252 4.10 -11.83 3.28
C ALA A 252 5.61 -11.52 3.13
N GLU A 253 6.39 -11.61 4.21
CA GLU A 253 7.84 -11.39 4.17
C GLU A 253 8.53 -12.48 3.37
N ASP A 254 8.23 -13.76 3.64
CA ASP A 254 8.85 -14.89 2.93
C ASP A 254 8.56 -14.82 1.43
N GLU A 255 7.29 -14.57 1.08
CA GLU A 255 6.86 -14.35 -0.31
C GLU A 255 7.55 -13.14 -0.94
N GLY A 256 7.62 -12.02 -0.21
CA GLY A 256 8.16 -10.78 -0.75
C GLY A 256 9.67 -10.81 -0.93
N ILE A 257 10.41 -11.52 -0.08
CA ILE A 257 11.86 -11.72 -0.26
C ILE A 257 12.11 -12.48 -1.57
N GLU A 258 11.42 -13.60 -1.78
CA GLU A 258 11.57 -14.41 -3.01
C GLU A 258 11.25 -13.58 -4.26
N ILE A 259 10.14 -12.83 -4.26
CA ILE A 259 9.75 -11.98 -5.39
C ILE A 259 10.79 -10.88 -5.65
N LEU A 260 11.28 -10.19 -4.62
CA LEU A 260 12.28 -9.13 -4.81
C LEU A 260 13.62 -9.69 -5.30
N GLU A 261 14.06 -10.84 -4.81
CA GLU A 261 15.26 -11.52 -5.32
C GLU A 261 15.12 -11.85 -6.80
N LEU A 262 13.96 -12.37 -7.23
CA LEU A 262 13.66 -12.64 -8.64
C LEU A 262 13.64 -11.36 -9.49
N VAL A 263 13.08 -10.25 -8.98
CA VAL A 263 13.09 -8.94 -9.66
C VAL A 263 14.54 -8.46 -9.86
N LEU A 264 15.36 -8.50 -8.81
CA LEU A 264 16.76 -8.08 -8.88
C LEU A 264 17.57 -8.98 -9.81
N GLN A 265 17.33 -10.30 -9.79
CA GLN A 265 17.94 -11.24 -10.71
C GLN A 265 17.53 -10.94 -12.16
N TYR A 266 16.23 -10.78 -12.42
CA TYR A 266 15.71 -10.45 -13.75
C TYR A 266 16.30 -9.13 -14.27
N TRP A 267 16.37 -8.10 -13.43
CA TRP A 267 16.99 -6.83 -13.80
C TRP A 267 18.48 -6.98 -14.11
N LYS A 268 19.19 -7.89 -13.44
CA LYS A 268 20.61 -8.15 -13.72
C LYS A 268 20.83 -8.96 -14.99
N THR A 269 20.06 -10.02 -15.22
CA THR A 269 20.33 -11.03 -16.26
C THR A 269 19.50 -10.86 -17.52
N ASN A 270 18.34 -10.21 -17.42
CA ASN A 270 17.30 -10.19 -18.46
C ASN A 270 16.89 -11.62 -18.91
N ASP A 271 16.94 -12.57 -17.99
CA ASP A 271 16.65 -13.97 -18.25
C ASP A 271 15.14 -14.25 -18.34
N THR A 272 14.73 -14.98 -19.37
CA THR A 272 13.33 -15.27 -19.66
C THR A 272 12.70 -16.23 -18.65
N GLU A 273 13.45 -17.23 -18.16
CA GLU A 273 12.95 -18.20 -17.19
C GLU A 273 12.68 -17.53 -15.83
N THR A 274 13.59 -16.66 -15.39
CA THR A 274 13.42 -15.80 -14.21
C THR A 274 12.17 -14.93 -14.36
N ARG A 275 11.94 -14.36 -15.55
CA ARG A 275 10.75 -13.53 -15.83
C ARG A 275 9.43 -14.32 -15.76
N GLU A 276 9.37 -15.52 -16.30
CA GLU A 276 8.16 -16.35 -16.22
C GLU A 276 7.91 -16.83 -14.79
N THR A 277 8.96 -17.22 -14.05
CA THR A 277 8.86 -17.56 -12.62
C THR A 277 8.31 -16.40 -11.81
N LEU A 278 8.81 -15.18 -12.07
CA LEU A 278 8.34 -13.96 -11.42
C LEU A 278 6.86 -13.69 -11.69
N LYS A 279 6.42 -13.87 -12.94
CA LYS A 279 5.03 -13.71 -13.34
C LYS A 279 4.10 -14.70 -12.64
N GLU A 280 4.53 -15.95 -12.48
CA GLU A 280 3.79 -16.97 -11.73
C GLU A 280 3.65 -16.61 -10.24
N LYS A 281 4.75 -16.17 -9.62
CA LYS A 281 4.78 -15.79 -8.19
C LYS A 281 3.99 -14.52 -7.88
N ILE A 282 4.05 -13.52 -8.75
CA ILE A 282 3.22 -12.32 -8.61
C ILE A 282 1.75 -12.69 -8.76
N GLY A 283 1.40 -13.47 -9.80
CA GLY A 283 0.03 -13.88 -10.08
C GLY A 283 -0.93 -12.69 -10.30
N ASN A 284 -2.16 -12.95 -10.69
CA ASN A 284 -3.16 -11.90 -10.86
C ASN A 284 -4.03 -11.72 -9.61
N LEU A 285 -3.39 -11.55 -8.44
CA LEU A 285 -4.07 -11.51 -7.15
C LEU A 285 -4.54 -10.08 -6.79
N SER A 286 -5.78 -9.95 -6.32
CA SER A 286 -6.33 -8.69 -5.82
C SER A 286 -5.59 -8.23 -4.57
N TYR A 287 -5.35 -6.92 -4.47
CA TYR A 287 -4.74 -6.32 -3.27
C TYR A 287 -5.66 -6.53 -2.06
N ASP A 288 -6.98 -6.55 -2.29
CA ASP A 288 -8.02 -6.57 -1.26
C ASP A 288 -8.32 -7.97 -0.74
N THR A 289 -8.51 -8.93 -1.65
CA THR A 289 -8.89 -10.30 -1.27
C THR A 289 -7.72 -11.28 -1.25
N GLY A 290 -6.58 -10.94 -1.86
CA GLY A 290 -5.51 -11.91 -2.09
C GLY A 290 -5.89 -13.09 -2.99
N LYS A 291 -7.06 -13.05 -3.63
CA LYS A 291 -7.53 -14.07 -4.58
C LYS A 291 -7.41 -13.56 -6.02
N ASP A 292 -7.53 -14.47 -6.98
CA ASP A 292 -7.46 -14.13 -8.40
C ASP A 292 -8.51 -13.06 -8.77
N CYS A 293 -8.08 -11.98 -9.41
CA CYS A 293 -8.95 -10.86 -9.81
C CYS A 293 -10.07 -11.30 -10.77
N THR A 294 -9.91 -12.41 -11.48
CA THR A 294 -10.91 -12.94 -12.42
C THR A 294 -12.02 -13.75 -11.72
N ALA A 295 -11.83 -14.09 -10.44
CA ALA A 295 -12.82 -14.86 -9.68
C ALA A 295 -14.08 -14.05 -9.34
N GLY A 296 -14.06 -12.71 -9.47
CA GLY A 296 -15.21 -11.85 -9.21
C GLY A 296 -15.72 -11.93 -7.77
N LEU A 297 -14.81 -12.17 -6.83
CA LEU A 297 -15.13 -12.33 -5.42
C LEU A 297 -15.44 -10.97 -4.77
N GLU A 298 -16.40 -10.98 -3.86
CA GLU A 298 -16.85 -9.80 -3.13
C GLU A 298 -16.76 -10.07 -1.63
N ASN A 299 -16.30 -9.09 -0.87
CA ASN A 299 -16.27 -9.18 0.59
C ASN A 299 -17.68 -9.14 1.17
N LYS A 300 -18.07 -10.17 1.90
CA LYS A 300 -19.41 -10.36 2.47
C LYS A 300 -19.41 -10.78 3.93
N HIS A 301 -18.29 -11.30 4.44
CA HIS A 301 -18.17 -11.79 5.81
C HIS A 301 -17.33 -10.81 6.64
N PHE A 302 -17.88 -10.34 7.75
CA PHE A 302 -17.27 -9.34 8.61
C PHE A 302 -17.58 -9.61 10.08
N GLU A 303 -16.64 -9.31 10.96
CA GLU A 303 -16.82 -9.24 12.42
C GLU A 303 -16.10 -7.99 12.96
N PRO A 304 -16.74 -6.82 12.89
CA PRO A 304 -16.11 -5.55 13.22
C PRO A 304 -15.64 -5.46 14.68
N ILE A 305 -14.39 -5.05 14.91
CA ILE A 305 -13.78 -4.83 16.22
C ILE A 305 -13.90 -3.36 16.71
N LEU A 306 -14.33 -2.44 15.84
CA LEU A 306 -14.39 -0.99 16.06
C LEU A 306 -15.81 -0.45 16.25
#